data_AF-A0A4D6MTV4-F1
#
_entry.id   AF-A0A4D6MTV4-F1
#
_cell.length_a   1.000
_cell.length_b   1.000
_cell.length_c   1.000
_cell.angle_alpha   90.00
_cell.angle_beta   90.00
_cell.angle_gamma   90.00
#
_symmetry.space_group_name_H-M   'P 1'
#
loop_
_entity.id
_entity.type
_entity.pdbx_description
1 polymer ?
#
loop_
_entity_poly.entity_id
_entity_poly.type
_entity_poly.pdbx_seq_one_letter_code
_entity_poly.pdbx_strand_id
1 'polypeptide(L)'
;MHKKLNCVNRKLNIAIVKVTNAYKHPNILAEFIAGQLKNRVSFRKAMKKAIELTEQAGTKGVQVQIAGRIDGKEIARVEWIREADNSGARELMCIRILGASNRRYAYIGDIVVAVIKQAVPNTNLEKSEVIRAVIVRTCKQLKRSNGIIIQYDDNAAVIIDQEGNPKGTRIFCAIARELRQLNFTKIVSLAPEIWANNGN
;
A
#
# COMPACT_ATOMS: atom_id res chain seq x y z
N MET A 1 -2.98 34.42 -27.71
CA MET A 1 -3.49 35.80 -27.90
C MET A 1 -3.35 36.57 -26.60
N HIS A 2 -2.58 37.66 -26.60
CA HIS A 2 -2.47 38.55 -25.46
C HIS A 2 -3.34 39.78 -25.70
N LYS A 3 -4.26 40.08 -24.78
CA LYS A 3 -5.13 41.25 -24.84
C LYS A 3 -4.94 42.08 -23.58
N LYS A 4 -4.61 43.36 -23.75
CA LYS A 4 -4.54 44.32 -22.64
C LYS A 4 -5.87 45.03 -22.54
N LEU A 5 -6.47 45.01 -21.35
CA LEU A 5 -7.74 45.66 -21.04
C LEU A 5 -7.55 46.58 -19.84
N ASN A 6 -8.11 47.79 -19.90
CA ASN A 6 -8.16 48.71 -18.78
C ASN A 6 -9.50 48.54 -18.07
N CYS A 7 -9.51 48.07 -16.81
CA CYS A 7 -10.71 48.08 -15.98
C CYS A 7 -10.50 49.00 -14.77
N VAL A 8 -11.36 50.01 -14.63
CA VAL A 8 -11.65 50.80 -13.41
C VAL A 8 -10.45 51.18 -12.50
N ASN A 9 -9.25 51.41 -13.07
CA ASN A 9 -7.94 51.75 -12.45
C ASN A 9 -6.83 50.66 -12.43
N ARG A 10 -7.01 49.52 -13.11
CA ARG A 10 -5.98 48.48 -13.26
C ARG A 10 -5.81 48.07 -14.73
N LYS A 11 -4.56 47.93 -15.17
CA LYS A 11 -4.20 47.25 -16.42
C LYS A 11 -4.22 45.74 -16.21
N LEU A 12 -5.13 45.04 -16.90
CA LEU A 12 -5.19 43.59 -16.96
C LEU A 12 -4.57 43.11 -18.26
N ASN A 13 -3.53 42.28 -18.15
CA ASN A 13 -2.98 41.54 -19.27
C ASN A 13 -3.63 40.16 -19.26
N ILE A 14 -4.46 39.86 -20.25
CA ILE A 14 -5.09 38.55 -20.41
C ILE A 14 -4.34 37.78 -21.49
N ALA A 15 -3.86 36.59 -21.16
CA ALA A 15 -3.25 35.65 -22.10
C ALA A 15 -4.22 34.50 -22.37
N ILE A 16 -4.71 34.37 -23.60
CA ILE A 16 -5.57 33.27 -24.03
C ILE A 16 -4.73 32.36 -24.91
N VAL A 17 -4.50 31.13 -24.46
CA VAL A 17 -3.81 30.08 -25.21
C VAL A 17 -4.83 29.04 -25.62
N LYS A 18 -4.96 28.80 -26.93
CA LYS A 18 -5.81 27.72 -27.45
C LYS A 18 -5.02 26.41 -27.38
N VAL A 19 -5.49 25.48 -26.56
CA VAL A 19 -4.93 24.13 -26.49
C VAL A 19 -5.64 23.27 -27.52
N THR A 20 -4.89 22.54 -28.36
CA THR A 20 -5.43 21.69 -29.42
C THR A 20 -6.12 20.44 -28.88
N ASN A 21 -5.55 19.82 -27.84
CA ASN A 21 -6.16 18.71 -27.12
C ASN A 21 -5.93 18.90 -25.61
N ALA A 22 -7.03 19.12 -24.89
CA ALA A 22 -7.00 19.48 -23.48
C ALA A 22 -6.37 18.37 -22.61
N TYR A 23 -6.59 17.09 -22.96
CA TYR A 23 -6.12 15.95 -22.17
C TYR A 23 -4.67 15.55 -22.44
N LYS A 24 -4.00 16.16 -23.43
CA LYS A 24 -2.53 16.09 -23.55
C LYS A 24 -1.83 17.05 -22.58
N HIS A 25 -2.54 18.06 -22.08
CA HIS A 25 -1.94 19.09 -21.25
C HIS A 25 -2.00 18.71 -19.77
N PRO A 26 -0.85 18.60 -19.06
CA PRO A 26 -0.80 18.04 -17.72
C PRO A 26 -1.64 18.84 -16.71
N ASN A 27 -1.60 20.17 -16.77
CA ASN A 27 -2.36 21.02 -15.84
C ASN A 27 -3.88 20.84 -15.96
N ILE A 28 -4.38 20.68 -17.19
CA ILE A 28 -5.82 20.50 -17.44
C ILE A 28 -6.26 19.13 -16.93
N LEU A 29 -5.44 18.09 -17.17
CA LEU A 29 -5.71 16.76 -16.64
C LEU A 29 -5.70 16.74 -15.10
N ALA A 30 -4.76 17.45 -14.48
CA ALA A 30 -4.68 17.58 -13.03
C ALA A 30 -5.94 18.28 -12.45
N GLU A 31 -6.40 19.37 -13.09
CA GLU A 31 -7.65 20.04 -12.71
C GLU A 31 -8.88 19.13 -12.87
N PHE A 32 -8.94 18.35 -13.95
CA PHE A 32 -9.99 17.37 -14.16
C PHE A 32 -10.04 16.34 -13.02
N ILE A 33 -8.90 15.73 -12.68
CA ILE A 33 -8.80 14.76 -11.59
C ILE A 33 -9.19 15.40 -10.26
N ALA A 34 -8.68 16.61 -9.97
CA ALA A 34 -9.03 17.34 -8.76
C ALA A 34 -10.54 17.63 -8.67
N GLY A 35 -11.17 17.98 -9.80
CA GLY A 35 -12.61 18.18 -9.89
C GLY A 35 -13.40 16.90 -9.60
N GLN A 36 -12.99 15.76 -10.15
CA GLN A 36 -13.61 14.46 -9.86
C GLN A 36 -13.55 14.13 -8.36
N LEU A 37 -12.38 14.30 -7.75
CA LEU A 37 -12.18 14.02 -6.32
C LEU A 37 -12.96 14.99 -5.42
N LYS A 38 -13.03 16.29 -5.76
CA LYS A 38 -13.88 17.26 -5.06
C LYS A 38 -15.36 16.87 -5.09
N ASN A 39 -15.80 16.31 -6.22
CA ASN A 39 -17.16 15.80 -6.40
C ASN A 39 -17.38 14.40 -5.81
N ARG A 40 -16.46 13.92 -4.96
CA ARG A 40 -16.52 12.61 -4.28
C ARG A 40 -16.64 11.42 -5.22
N VAL A 41 -16.12 11.54 -6.45
CA VAL A 41 -15.90 10.38 -7.32
C VAL A 41 -14.75 9.57 -6.73
N SER A 42 -14.93 8.26 -6.61
CA SER A 42 -13.89 7.41 -6.02
C SER A 42 -12.58 7.51 -6.81
N PHE A 43 -11.47 7.53 -6.09
CA PHE A 43 -10.12 7.66 -6.67
C PHE A 43 -9.90 6.76 -7.90
N ARG A 44 -10.20 5.47 -7.76
CA ARG A 44 -10.02 4.48 -8.84
C ARG A 44 -10.85 4.82 -10.08
N LYS A 45 -12.08 5.35 -9.91
CA LYS A 45 -12.93 5.78 -11.03
C LYS A 45 -12.38 7.04 -11.69
N ALA A 46 -11.96 8.03 -10.89
CA ALA A 46 -11.34 9.25 -11.38
C ALA A 46 -10.08 8.95 -12.20
N MET A 47 -9.22 8.06 -11.71
CA MET A 47 -7.99 7.66 -12.42
C MET A 47 -8.27 6.86 -13.69
N LYS A 48 -9.18 5.89 -13.65
CA LYS A 48 -9.55 5.12 -14.85
C LYS A 48 -10.03 6.06 -15.96
N LYS A 49 -10.84 7.05 -15.60
CA LYS A 49 -11.35 8.03 -16.55
C LYS A 49 -10.26 8.97 -17.07
N ALA A 50 -9.32 9.38 -16.21
CA ALA A 50 -8.17 10.17 -16.64
C ALA A 50 -7.30 9.42 -17.66
N ILE A 51 -7.01 8.14 -17.40
CA ILE A 51 -6.25 7.27 -18.31
C ILE A 51 -6.95 7.15 -19.66
N GLU A 52 -8.25 6.82 -19.65
CA GLU A 52 -9.06 6.68 -20.87
C GLU A 52 -9.03 7.95 -21.73
N LEU A 53 -9.20 9.13 -21.13
CA LEU A 53 -9.17 10.41 -21.84
C LEU A 53 -7.78 10.71 -22.43
N THR A 54 -6.71 10.30 -21.74
CA THR A 54 -5.34 10.51 -22.19
C THR A 54 -4.91 9.52 -23.27
N GLU A 55 -5.41 8.28 -23.22
CA GLU A 55 -5.23 7.27 -24.27
C GLU A 55 -5.96 7.68 -25.56
N GLN A 56 -7.21 8.14 -25.46
CA GLN A 56 -7.96 8.69 -26.59
C GLN A 56 -7.26 9.91 -27.20
N ALA A 57 -6.53 10.68 -26.38
CA ALA A 57 -5.70 11.77 -26.86
C ALA A 57 -4.39 11.31 -27.53
N GLY A 58 -4.03 10.02 -27.50
CA GLY A 58 -2.83 9.46 -28.12
C GLY A 58 -1.55 9.75 -27.32
N THR A 59 -1.63 9.74 -25.98
CA THR A 59 -0.44 9.82 -25.12
C THR A 59 0.12 8.43 -24.80
N LYS A 60 1.44 8.32 -24.61
CA LYS A 60 2.11 7.04 -24.30
C LYS A 60 1.85 6.54 -22.87
N GLY A 61 1.47 7.45 -21.97
CA GLY A 61 1.24 7.14 -20.56
C GLY A 61 1.16 8.42 -19.72
N VAL A 62 0.67 8.26 -18.49
CA VAL A 62 0.47 9.37 -17.55
C VAL A 62 0.93 8.92 -16.16
N GLN A 63 1.66 9.80 -15.48
CA GLN A 63 1.99 9.65 -14.07
C GLN A 63 1.22 10.70 -13.27
N VAL A 64 0.41 10.26 -12.30
CA VAL A 64 -0.36 11.15 -11.42
C VAL A 64 0.18 11.04 -10.00
N GLN A 65 0.54 12.17 -9.41
CA GLN A 65 0.94 12.28 -8.00
C GLN A 65 -0.09 13.14 -7.26
N ILE A 66 -0.63 12.63 -6.15
CA ILE A 66 -1.56 13.34 -5.29
C ILE A 66 -1.04 13.28 -3.87
N ALA A 67 -0.93 14.45 -3.25
CA ALA A 67 -0.60 14.58 -1.85
C ALA A 67 -1.87 14.47 -0.98
N GLY A 68 -1.75 13.83 0.19
CA GLY A 68 -2.81 13.76 1.19
C GLY A 68 -3.63 12.47 1.18
N ARG A 69 -4.64 12.42 2.05
CA ARG A 69 -5.53 11.26 2.21
C ARG A 69 -6.66 11.35 1.19
N ILE A 70 -6.82 10.31 0.37
CA ILE A 70 -7.90 10.22 -0.62
C ILE A 70 -8.99 9.28 -0.07
N ASP A 71 -10.25 9.75 -0.07
CA ASP A 71 -11.46 9.04 0.39
C ASP A 71 -11.41 8.42 1.80
N GLY A 72 -10.39 8.74 2.59
CA GLY A 72 -10.16 8.15 3.92
C GLY A 72 -9.99 6.62 3.94
N LYS A 73 -9.98 5.95 2.78
CA LYS A 73 -10.11 4.49 2.63
C LYS A 73 -9.03 3.80 1.81
N GLU A 74 -8.18 4.51 1.08
CA GLU A 74 -7.05 3.90 0.38
C GLU A 74 -5.79 4.72 0.64
N ILE A 75 -4.68 4.03 0.95
CA ILE A 75 -3.37 4.60 1.30
C ILE A 75 -3.28 5.12 2.76
N ALA A 76 -3.98 4.49 3.69
CA ALA A 76 -3.69 4.66 5.11
C ALA A 76 -2.62 3.65 5.53
N ARG A 77 -1.36 4.07 5.34
CA ARG A 77 -0.09 3.48 5.82
C ARG A 77 0.55 2.43 4.90
N VAL A 78 1.52 2.92 4.14
CA VAL A 78 2.74 2.14 3.86
C VAL A 78 3.40 1.90 5.22
N GLU A 79 3.02 0.85 5.93
CA GLU A 79 3.91 0.32 6.95
C GLU A 79 4.96 -0.49 6.19
N TRP A 80 6.22 -0.10 6.35
CA TRP A 80 7.35 -0.89 5.87
C TRP A 80 7.39 -2.13 6.73
N ILE A 81 7.01 -3.25 6.12
CA ILE A 81 7.09 -4.53 6.79
C ILE A 81 8.38 -5.18 6.33
N ARG A 82 9.25 -5.49 7.30
CA ARG A 82 10.47 -6.25 7.03
C ARG A 82 10.10 -7.70 6.79
N GLU A 83 10.82 -8.33 5.87
CA GLU A 83 10.72 -9.76 5.69
C GLU A 83 11.28 -10.51 6.89
N ALA A 84 10.54 -11.52 7.30
CA ALA A 84 10.91 -12.43 8.38
C ALA A 84 11.48 -13.76 7.87
N ASP A 85 11.47 -14.01 6.56
CA ASP A 85 11.90 -15.25 5.94
C ASP A 85 13.05 -15.05 4.93
N ASN A 86 13.42 -16.10 4.22
CA ASN A 86 14.43 -16.07 3.16
C ASN A 86 13.82 -16.04 1.75
N SER A 87 12.58 -15.56 1.59
CA SER A 87 11.91 -15.58 0.29
C SER A 87 12.50 -14.58 -0.70
N GLY A 88 13.22 -13.56 -0.22
CA GLY A 88 13.97 -12.60 -1.01
C GLY A 88 13.37 -11.20 -1.08
N ALA A 89 12.25 -10.92 -0.42
CA ALA A 89 11.65 -9.58 -0.41
C ALA A 89 12.21 -8.76 0.75
N ARG A 90 12.84 -7.61 0.55
CA ARG A 90 13.32 -6.80 1.70
C ARG A 90 12.24 -5.95 2.34
N GLU A 91 11.34 -5.43 1.50
CA GLU A 91 10.36 -4.43 1.90
C GLU A 91 9.02 -4.70 1.24
N LEU A 92 7.97 -4.77 2.07
CA LEU A 92 6.60 -4.97 1.63
C LEU A 92 5.75 -3.73 1.94
N MET A 93 4.91 -3.34 0.99
CA MET A 93 3.86 -2.34 1.18
C MET A 93 2.50 -3.03 1.26
N CYS A 94 1.88 -3.04 2.44
CA CYS A 94 0.52 -3.55 2.61
C CYS A 94 -0.48 -2.68 1.85
N ILE A 95 -1.37 -3.31 1.08
CA ILE A 95 -2.44 -2.63 0.35
C ILE A 95 -3.84 -3.01 0.84
N ARG A 96 -4.01 -4.22 1.41
CA ARG A 96 -5.33 -4.70 1.83
C ARG A 96 -5.23 -5.80 2.88
N ILE A 97 -6.16 -5.82 3.83
CA ILE A 97 -6.35 -6.92 4.78
C ILE A 97 -7.41 -7.87 4.21
N LEU A 98 -7.10 -9.16 4.10
CA LEU A 98 -8.04 -10.19 3.65
C LEU A 98 -8.94 -10.65 4.79
N GLY A 99 -10.16 -11.10 4.46
CA GLY A 99 -11.12 -11.63 5.43
C GLY A 99 -11.76 -10.58 6.37
N ALA A 100 -11.42 -9.31 6.22
CA ALA A 100 -11.93 -8.24 7.06
C ALA A 100 -12.81 -7.25 6.28
N SER A 101 -14.07 -7.05 6.72
CA SER A 101 -14.90 -5.93 6.26
C SER A 101 -14.53 -4.66 7.05
N ASN A 102 -14.07 -3.62 6.35
CA ASN A 102 -13.78 -2.29 6.92
C ASN A 102 -12.77 -2.20 8.11
N ARG A 103 -11.97 -3.24 8.41
CA ARG A 103 -10.90 -3.11 9.43
C ARG A 103 -9.81 -2.17 8.93
N ARG A 104 -9.42 -1.22 9.79
CA ARG A 104 -8.37 -0.22 9.51
C ARG A 104 -6.95 -0.68 9.84
N TYR A 105 -6.82 -1.77 10.60
CA TYR A 105 -5.56 -2.25 11.16
C TYR A 105 -5.47 -3.76 11.03
N ALA A 106 -4.29 -4.22 10.60
CA ALA A 106 -3.90 -5.62 10.65
C ALA A 106 -3.22 -5.91 11.99
N TYR A 107 -3.41 -7.12 12.47
CA TYR A 107 -2.84 -7.65 13.70
C TYR A 107 -2.10 -8.95 13.38
N ILE A 108 -1.35 -9.45 14.35
CA ILE A 108 -0.64 -10.73 14.22
C ILE A 108 -1.61 -11.82 13.79
N GLY A 109 -1.26 -12.55 12.73
CA GLY A 109 -2.04 -13.61 12.11
C GLY A 109 -3.05 -13.17 11.04
N ASP A 110 -3.27 -11.86 10.84
CA ASP A 110 -4.06 -11.39 9.71
C ASP A 110 -3.28 -11.60 8.40
N ILE A 111 -3.99 -12.07 7.36
CA ILE A 111 -3.45 -12.17 6.00
C ILE A 111 -3.67 -10.84 5.30
N VAL A 112 -2.61 -10.31 4.69
CA VAL A 112 -2.61 -9.09 3.91
C VAL A 112 -2.20 -9.35 2.47
N VAL A 113 -2.72 -8.53 1.57
CA VAL A 113 -2.18 -8.36 0.22
C VAL A 113 -1.16 -7.23 0.28
N ALA A 114 0.03 -7.45 -0.26
CA ALA A 114 1.13 -6.52 -0.25
C ALA A 114 1.80 -6.42 -1.62
N VAL A 115 2.54 -5.33 -1.84
CA VAL A 115 3.37 -5.10 -3.02
C VAL A 115 4.83 -5.10 -2.61
N ILE A 116 5.67 -5.83 -3.33
CA ILE A 116 7.12 -5.86 -3.09
C ILE A 116 7.73 -4.52 -3.50
N LYS A 117 8.37 -3.80 -2.58
CA LYS A 117 9.05 -2.53 -2.86
C LYS A 117 10.53 -2.70 -3.14
N GLN A 118 11.14 -3.67 -2.48
CA GLN A 118 12.53 -4.05 -2.68
C GLN A 118 12.64 -5.57 -2.60
N ALA A 119 13.37 -6.15 -3.55
CA ALA A 119 13.70 -7.58 -3.58
C ALA A 119 15.22 -7.73 -3.69
N VAL A 120 15.74 -8.85 -3.20
CA VAL A 120 17.13 -9.27 -3.39
C VAL A 120 17.31 -9.70 -4.85
N PRO A 121 18.40 -9.27 -5.52
CA PRO A 121 18.70 -9.74 -6.88
C PRO A 121 18.82 -11.28 -6.95
N ASN A 122 18.51 -11.87 -8.11
CA ASN A 122 18.55 -13.33 -8.36
C ASN A 122 17.57 -14.16 -7.51
N THR A 123 16.47 -13.56 -7.04
CA THR A 123 15.36 -14.28 -6.43
C THR A 123 14.20 -14.39 -7.41
N ASN A 124 13.27 -15.30 -7.18
CA ASN A 124 12.07 -15.46 -8.01
C ASN A 124 10.99 -14.39 -7.75
N LEU A 125 11.33 -13.34 -6.99
CA LEU A 125 10.42 -12.27 -6.61
C LEU A 125 10.80 -10.99 -7.34
N GLU A 126 9.81 -10.34 -7.94
CA GLU A 126 10.02 -9.10 -8.69
C GLU A 126 9.56 -7.86 -7.91
N LYS A 127 10.27 -6.74 -8.10
CA LYS A 127 9.81 -5.47 -7.57
C LYS A 127 8.46 -5.10 -8.21
N SER A 128 7.53 -4.63 -7.39
CA SER A 128 6.15 -4.31 -7.72
C SER A 128 5.23 -5.51 -7.93
N GLU A 129 5.70 -6.74 -7.70
CA GLU A 129 4.84 -7.91 -7.66
C GLU A 129 3.83 -7.83 -6.50
N VAL A 130 2.60 -8.27 -6.76
CA VAL A 130 1.53 -8.33 -5.75
C VAL A 130 1.49 -9.72 -5.14
N ILE A 131 1.66 -9.79 -3.82
CA ILE A 131 1.78 -11.04 -3.06
C ILE A 131 0.84 -11.07 -1.86
N ARG A 132 0.68 -12.26 -1.26
CA ARG A 132 0.02 -12.44 0.04
C ARG A 132 1.07 -12.64 1.12
N ALA A 133 0.83 -12.06 2.29
CA ALA A 133 1.70 -12.23 3.44
C ALA A 133 0.87 -12.33 4.72
N VAL A 134 1.38 -13.01 5.73
CA VAL A 134 0.80 -13.04 7.08
C VAL A 134 1.62 -12.19 8.03
N ILE A 135 0.95 -11.36 8.84
CA ILE A 135 1.63 -10.54 9.84
C ILE A 135 2.09 -11.43 10.99
N VAL A 136 3.40 -11.43 11.29
CA VAL A 136 3.97 -12.26 12.36
C VAL A 136 4.44 -11.44 13.57
N ARG A 137 4.78 -10.17 13.36
CA ARG A 137 5.14 -9.22 14.43
C ARG A 137 4.52 -7.85 14.20
N THR A 138 4.22 -7.17 15.29
CA THR A 138 3.75 -5.79 15.27
C THR A 138 4.36 -4.98 16.40
N CYS A 139 4.73 -3.73 16.11
CA CYS A 139 5.08 -2.75 17.15
C CYS A 139 3.88 -2.43 18.07
N LYS A 140 2.66 -2.72 17.61
CA LYS A 140 1.47 -2.59 18.44
C LYS A 140 1.41 -3.73 19.47
N GLN A 141 1.15 -3.37 20.72
CA GLN A 141 0.99 -4.30 21.83
C GLN A 141 -0.11 -5.35 21.56
N LEU A 142 0.27 -6.62 21.68
CA LEU A 142 -0.62 -7.77 21.75
C LEU A 142 -0.91 -8.08 23.23
N LYS A 143 -2.17 -8.02 23.63
CA LYS A 143 -2.60 -8.30 25.00
C LYS A 143 -3.20 -9.69 25.08
N ARG A 144 -2.65 -10.52 25.96
CA ARG A 144 -3.14 -11.88 26.23
C ARG A 144 -4.15 -11.88 27.38
N SER A 145 -5.02 -12.88 27.39
CA SER A 145 -6.01 -13.09 28.46
C SER A 145 -5.38 -13.36 29.82
N ASN A 146 -4.14 -13.87 29.86
CA ASN A 146 -3.38 -14.09 31.09
C ASN A 146 -2.66 -12.83 31.60
N GLY A 147 -2.95 -11.64 31.05
CA GLY A 147 -2.36 -10.37 31.48
C GLY A 147 -1.00 -10.03 30.87
N ILE A 148 -0.40 -10.95 30.10
CA ILE A 148 0.88 -10.69 29.42
C ILE A 148 0.66 -9.76 28.23
N ILE A 149 1.55 -8.77 28.09
CA ILE A 149 1.58 -7.86 26.95
C ILE A 149 2.88 -8.09 26.18
N ILE A 150 2.77 -8.38 24.88
CA ILE A 150 3.91 -8.51 23.97
C ILE A 150 3.96 -7.29 23.07
N GLN A 151 5.15 -6.73 22.92
CA GLN A 151 5.42 -5.65 21.99
C GLN A 151 6.75 -5.94 21.28
N TYR A 152 6.72 -5.94 19.95
CA TYR A 152 7.93 -6.06 19.15
C TYR A 152 8.49 -4.67 18.83
N ASP A 153 9.76 -4.63 18.45
CA ASP A 153 10.45 -3.42 17.98
C ASP A 153 10.10 -3.09 16.53
N ASP A 154 9.77 -4.10 15.71
CA ASP A 154 9.42 -3.95 14.31
C ASP A 154 8.07 -4.59 13.90
N ASN A 155 7.64 -4.25 12.68
CA ASN A 155 6.56 -4.93 11.98
C ASN A 155 7.17 -5.90 10.97
N ALA A 156 6.78 -7.18 11.05
CA ALA A 156 7.30 -8.21 10.16
C ALA A 156 6.19 -9.12 9.62
N ALA A 157 6.38 -9.61 8.41
CA ALA A 157 5.46 -10.54 7.76
C ALA A 157 6.21 -11.64 7.00
N VAL A 158 5.52 -12.76 6.83
CA VAL A 158 6.00 -13.93 6.08
C VAL A 158 5.19 -14.05 4.80
N ILE A 159 5.86 -14.24 3.67
CA ILE A 159 5.18 -14.36 2.37
C ILE A 159 4.56 -15.74 2.27
N ILE A 160 3.31 -15.80 1.82
CA ILE A 160 2.54 -17.04 1.70
C ILE A 160 2.02 -17.26 0.29
N ASP A 161 1.76 -18.53 -0.04
CA ASP A 161 1.06 -18.94 -1.25
C ASP A 161 -0.47 -18.76 -1.12
N GLN A 162 -1.22 -19.31 -2.09
CA GLN A 162 -2.68 -19.22 -2.07
C GLN A 162 -3.33 -20.11 -0.99
N GLU A 163 -2.69 -21.21 -0.63
CA GLU A 163 -3.11 -22.18 0.38
C GLU A 163 -2.76 -21.75 1.81
N GLY A 164 -1.89 -20.76 1.96
CA GLY A 164 -1.42 -20.24 3.25
C GLY A 164 -0.08 -20.82 3.71
N ASN A 165 0.64 -21.55 2.86
CA ASN A 165 1.98 -22.05 3.18
C ASN A 165 3.03 -20.96 2.96
N PRO A 166 4.10 -20.91 3.78
CA PRO A 166 5.19 -19.96 3.58
C PRO A 166 5.92 -20.25 2.26
N LYS A 167 6.25 -19.18 1.51
CA LYS A 167 7.11 -19.28 0.33
C LYS A 167 8.58 -19.48 0.71
N GLY A 168 9.02 -18.85 1.81
CA GLY A 168 10.36 -19.06 2.37
C GLY A 168 10.50 -20.43 3.03
N THR A 169 11.71 -20.97 3.02
CA THR A 169 12.05 -22.25 3.67
C THR A 169 12.55 -22.08 5.10
N ARG A 170 12.84 -20.85 5.54
CA ARG A 170 13.29 -20.55 6.90
C ARG A 170 12.78 -19.20 7.36
N ILE A 171 12.41 -19.10 8.63
CA ILE A 171 12.07 -17.84 9.29
C ILE A 171 13.25 -17.46 10.20
N PHE A 172 13.66 -16.21 10.18
CA PHE A 172 14.79 -15.70 10.98
C PHE A 172 14.35 -15.01 12.27
N CYS A 173 13.05 -15.00 12.53
CA CYS A 173 12.42 -14.05 13.42
C CYS A 173 11.73 -14.76 14.58
N ALA A 174 11.81 -14.19 15.79
CA ALA A 174 10.98 -14.62 16.90
C ALA A 174 9.50 -14.30 16.59
N ILE A 175 8.60 -15.24 16.89
CA ILE A 175 7.17 -15.12 16.56
C ILE A 175 6.28 -15.36 17.78
N ALA A 176 5.05 -14.87 17.69
CA ALA A 176 4.04 -15.06 18.71
C ALA A 176 3.38 -16.45 18.58
N ARG A 177 3.11 -17.11 19.72
CA ARG A 177 2.39 -18.40 19.80
C ARG A 177 1.02 -18.39 19.11
N GLU A 178 0.38 -17.23 19.05
CA GLU A 178 -0.94 -16.99 18.50
C GLU A 178 -1.08 -17.48 17.06
N LEU A 179 0.00 -17.47 16.29
CA LEU A 179 0.03 -18.02 14.93
C LEU A 179 -0.35 -19.51 14.87
N ARG A 180 -0.05 -20.28 15.93
CA ARG A 180 -0.43 -21.70 16.01
C ARG A 180 -1.94 -21.89 16.12
N GLN A 181 -2.62 -20.99 16.84
CA GLN A 181 -4.09 -21.03 17.00
C GLN A 181 -4.82 -20.63 15.72
N LEU A 182 -4.13 -19.92 14.82
CA LEU A 182 -4.65 -19.44 13.54
C LEU A 182 -4.26 -20.34 12.36
N ASN A 183 -3.93 -21.62 12.63
CA ASN A 183 -3.56 -22.64 11.64
C ASN A 183 -2.26 -22.39 10.85
N PHE A 184 -1.39 -21.47 11.29
CA PHE A 184 -0.08 -21.24 10.67
C PHE A 184 1.02 -22.18 11.22
N THR A 185 0.71 -23.47 11.38
CA THR A 185 1.60 -24.46 12.01
C THR A 185 2.96 -24.56 11.30
N LYS A 186 2.98 -24.52 9.97
CA LYS A 186 4.24 -24.57 9.18
C LYS A 186 5.16 -23.38 9.49
N ILE A 187 4.59 -22.17 9.59
CA ILE A 187 5.32 -20.95 9.94
C ILE A 187 5.87 -21.08 11.36
N VAL A 188 5.07 -21.60 12.28
CA VAL A 188 5.50 -21.82 13.66
C VAL A 188 6.66 -22.80 13.75
N SER A 189 6.66 -23.87 12.96
CA SER A 189 7.72 -24.88 12.94
C SER A 189 9.04 -24.39 12.33
N LEU A 190 9.00 -23.37 11.46
CA LEU A 190 10.20 -22.82 10.80
C LEU A 190 10.87 -21.70 11.60
N ALA A 191 10.24 -21.22 12.67
CA ALA A 191 10.74 -20.10 13.46
C ALA A 191 11.75 -20.56 14.52
N PRO A 192 12.82 -19.78 14.77
CA PRO A 192 13.85 -20.10 15.75
C PRO A 192 13.33 -20.03 17.19
N GLU A 193 12.44 -19.07 17.47
CA GLU A 193 11.90 -18.84 18.80
C GLU A 193 10.40 -18.55 18.75
N ILE A 194 9.67 -19.18 19.67
CA ILE A 194 8.22 -19.01 19.83
C ILE A 194 7.96 -18.44 21.21
N TRP A 195 7.45 -17.21 21.27
CA TRP A 195 7.17 -16.53 22.53
C TRP A 195 5.84 -17.02 23.10
N ALA A 196 5.89 -18.05 23.95
CA ALA A 196 4.72 -18.73 24.48
C ALA A 196 4.27 -18.20 25.85
N ASN A 197 5.16 -17.89 26.78
CA ASN A 197 4.96 -17.28 28.10
C ASN A 197 6.30 -17.49 28.84
N ASN A 198 7.08 -16.45 29.16
CA ASN A 198 8.22 -16.67 30.06
C ASN A 198 7.73 -16.56 31.49
N GLY A 199 7.26 -17.69 32.01
CA GLY A 199 7.39 -18.04 33.41
C GLY A 199 8.14 -19.36 33.45
N ASN A 200 9.46 -19.26 33.69
CA ASN A 200 10.53 -20.26 33.56
C ASN A 200 11.22 -20.30 32.20
#